data_AF-A0A962L8C5-F1
#
_entry.id   AF-A0A962L8C5-F1
#
_cell.length_a   1.000
_cell.length_b   1.000
_cell.length_c   1.000
_cell.angle_alpha   90.00
_cell.angle_beta   90.00
_cell.angle_gamma   90.00
#
_symmetry.space_group_name_H-M   'P 1'
#
loop_
_entity.id
_entity.type
_entity.pdbx_description
1 polymer ?
#
loop_
_entity_poly.entity_id
_entity_poly.type
_entity_poly.pdbx_seq_one_letter_code
_entity_poly.pdbx_strand_id
1 'polypeptide(L)'
;MLADAELAQDFTLLSQQYRELIDALLGVVGMPGIPMEVAPAGEGNFRGYDGNQFYVVQRGTISAYYHSKIVYTLEEGDILLPDIAGSADHESTVYYRSLAGARLHSYPALEFMRRVFNEPAAMRLWSRLLVTYSGLMLRITAAHAPEEAPATPGFEDYAPGEIIIRQGERADYVFNMSSGVAEVLVDDVTVGRIGEGEIFGAMAALTHADRSATVRAKTACSVVKVPKEQFTELIKSNPATIHSLLVDMANSIVNLNEQLVGLHANHVVN
;
A
#
# COMPACT_ATOMS: atom_id res chain seq x y z
N MET A 1 5.14 -4.53 -13.32
CA MET A 1 4.77 -3.28 -12.61
C MET A 1 5.77 -3.06 -11.47
N LEU A 2 7.07 -3.01 -11.77
CA LEU A 2 8.17 -2.82 -10.80
C LEU A 2 9.32 -2.17 -11.59
N ALA A 3 9.28 -0.84 -11.71
CA ALA A 3 10.33 0.02 -12.28
C ALA A 3 10.04 1.51 -11.99
N ASP A 4 8.77 1.91 -11.82
CA ASP A 4 8.38 3.33 -11.76
C ASP A 4 7.85 3.76 -10.38
N ALA A 5 8.57 3.47 -9.31
CA ALA A 5 8.62 4.51 -8.28
C ALA A 5 9.63 5.51 -8.85
N GLU A 6 9.21 6.73 -9.18
CA GLU A 6 10.17 7.82 -9.41
C GLU A 6 11.00 7.95 -8.12
N LEU A 7 12.07 7.17 -8.04
CA LEU A 7 13.00 7.22 -6.95
C LEU A 7 13.59 8.63 -7.01
N ALA A 8 13.20 9.44 -6.04
CA ALA A 8 13.55 10.84 -5.99
C ALA A 8 15.06 11.02 -6.14
N GLN A 9 15.48 12.17 -6.66
CA GLN A 9 16.87 12.47 -7.01
C GLN A 9 17.87 12.19 -5.87
N ASP A 10 17.40 12.26 -4.62
CA ASP A 10 18.18 11.94 -3.42
C ASP A 10 18.45 10.43 -3.25
N PHE A 11 17.57 9.54 -3.71
CA PHE A 11 17.80 8.10 -3.73
C PHE A 11 18.96 7.73 -4.66
N THR A 12 18.96 8.27 -5.90
CA THR A 12 20.03 8.00 -6.87
C THR A 12 21.39 8.44 -6.35
N LEU A 13 21.47 9.62 -5.73
CA LEU A 13 22.70 10.14 -5.12
C LEU A 13 23.18 9.22 -3.99
N LEU A 14 22.27 8.75 -3.15
CA LEU A 14 22.59 7.87 -2.03
C LEU A 14 23.05 6.48 -2.50
N SER A 15 22.44 5.93 -3.56
CA SER A 15 22.86 4.68 -4.19
C SER A 15 24.26 4.78 -4.79
N GLN A 16 24.58 5.91 -5.43
CA GLN A 16 25.94 6.16 -5.93
C GLN A 16 26.95 6.21 -4.78
N GLN A 17 26.65 6.98 -3.73
CA GLN A 17 27.50 7.07 -2.54
C GLN A 17 27.70 5.70 -1.88
N TYR A 18 26.66 4.86 -1.85
CA TYR A 18 26.73 3.51 -1.32
C TYR A 18 27.75 2.64 -2.07
N ARG A 19 27.72 2.65 -3.41
CA ARG A 19 28.68 1.91 -4.24
C ARG A 19 30.12 2.41 -4.07
N GLU A 20 30.31 3.72 -3.99
CA GLU A 20 31.64 4.32 -3.74
C GLU A 20 32.20 3.88 -2.37
N LEU A 21 31.34 3.75 -1.35
CA LEU A 21 31.75 3.25 -0.03
C LEU A 21 32.13 1.76 -0.07
N ILE A 22 31.42 0.95 -0.84
CA ILE A 22 31.74 -0.48 -1.02
C ILE A 22 33.10 -0.63 -1.68
N ASP A 23 33.34 0.06 -2.80
CA ASP A 23 34.62 -0.02 -3.52
C ASP A 23 35.79 0.42 -2.63
N ALA A 24 35.65 1.55 -1.94
CA ALA A 24 36.64 2.03 -1.00
C ALA A 24 36.89 1.03 0.15
N LEU A 25 35.83 0.42 0.69
CA LEU A 25 35.94 -0.57 1.76
C LEU A 25 36.71 -1.81 1.28
N LEU A 26 36.35 -2.36 0.11
CA LEU A 26 37.03 -3.52 -0.47
C LEU A 26 38.50 -3.22 -0.73
N GLY A 27 38.82 -2.01 -1.19
CA GLY A 27 40.19 -1.54 -1.38
C GLY A 27 41.02 -1.55 -0.09
N VAL A 28 40.45 -1.08 1.03
CA VAL A 28 41.14 -1.08 2.34
C VAL A 28 41.21 -2.48 2.95
N VAL A 29 40.15 -3.28 2.84
CA VAL A 29 40.13 -4.67 3.34
C VAL A 29 41.16 -5.53 2.60
N GLY A 30 41.40 -5.24 1.31
CA GLY A 30 42.48 -5.85 0.52
C GLY A 30 42.35 -7.38 0.45
N MET A 31 41.12 -7.89 0.49
CA MET A 31 40.82 -9.32 0.42
C MET A 31 40.39 -9.66 -1.01
N PRO A 32 41.00 -10.67 -1.66
CA PRO A 32 40.54 -11.09 -2.99
C PRO A 32 39.18 -11.78 -2.89
N GLY A 33 38.25 -11.38 -3.76
CA GLY A 33 36.95 -12.03 -3.88
C GLY A 33 37.07 -13.41 -4.54
N ILE A 34 36.31 -14.37 -4.05
CA ILE A 34 36.21 -15.71 -4.65
C ILE A 34 35.10 -15.64 -5.71
N PRO A 35 35.38 -15.87 -7.01
CA PRO A 35 34.37 -15.80 -8.05
C PRO A 35 33.29 -16.86 -7.87
N MET A 36 32.04 -16.45 -8.03
CA MET A 36 30.85 -17.30 -7.95
C MET A 36 29.91 -16.95 -9.10
N GLU A 37 29.46 -17.96 -9.84
CA GLU A 37 28.47 -17.81 -10.91
C GLU A 37 27.07 -18.12 -10.38
N VAL A 38 26.11 -17.27 -10.74
CA VAL A 38 24.69 -17.43 -10.45
C VAL A 38 23.97 -17.72 -11.76
N ALA A 39 23.41 -18.91 -11.88
CA ALA A 39 22.68 -19.32 -13.07
C ALA A 39 21.42 -18.46 -13.28
N PRO A 40 20.98 -18.26 -14.54
CA PRO A 40 19.65 -17.74 -14.82
C PRO A 40 18.61 -18.75 -14.34
N ALA A 41 17.72 -18.35 -13.43
CA ALA A 41 16.62 -19.22 -13.02
C ALA A 41 15.31 -18.46 -12.85
N GLY A 42 14.22 -19.11 -13.27
CA GLY A 42 12.85 -18.67 -13.01
C GLY A 42 12.47 -18.83 -11.54
N GLU A 43 13.05 -19.79 -10.81
CA GLU A 43 12.87 -20.01 -9.38
C GLU A 43 14.19 -20.47 -8.73
N GLY A 44 14.46 -20.04 -7.51
CA GLY A 44 15.43 -20.68 -6.60
C GLY A 44 16.95 -20.56 -6.84
N ASN A 45 17.57 -19.40 -7.06
CA ASN A 45 19.03 -19.23 -7.08
C ASN A 45 19.67 -19.37 -5.69
N PHE A 46 19.19 -18.65 -4.67
CA PHE A 46 19.70 -18.80 -3.29
C PHE A 46 18.69 -18.36 -2.22
N ARG A 47 18.46 -19.23 -1.22
CA ARG A 47 17.59 -19.01 -0.04
C ARG A 47 18.46 -18.99 1.21
N GLY A 48 18.22 -18.04 2.11
CA GLY A 48 18.90 -18.01 3.41
C GLY A 48 20.41 -17.80 3.20
N TYR A 49 20.89 -16.63 3.57
CA TYR A 49 22.28 -16.32 3.38
C TYR A 49 23.18 -17.30 4.16
N ASP A 50 24.28 -17.75 3.57
CA ASP A 50 25.37 -18.32 4.39
C ASP A 50 25.91 -17.20 5.25
N GLY A 51 25.51 -17.15 6.53
CA GLY A 51 25.93 -16.15 7.52
C GLY A 51 27.45 -16.00 7.65
N ASN A 52 28.21 -16.90 7.05
CA ASN A 52 29.67 -16.87 6.98
C ASN A 52 30.24 -16.27 5.69
N GLN A 53 29.45 -15.63 4.82
CA GLN A 53 29.93 -15.01 3.58
C GLN A 53 29.49 -13.54 3.45
N PHE A 54 30.13 -12.78 2.58
CA PHE A 54 29.68 -11.54 1.98
C PHE A 54 29.70 -11.68 0.47
N TYR A 55 28.73 -11.11 -0.24
CA TYR A 55 28.72 -11.17 -1.70
C TYR A 55 28.66 -9.78 -2.30
N VAL A 56 29.43 -9.56 -3.36
CA VAL A 56 29.39 -8.32 -4.13
C VAL A 56 29.07 -8.67 -5.57
N VAL A 57 28.12 -7.95 -6.18
CA VAL A 57 27.76 -8.17 -7.58
C VAL A 57 28.88 -7.65 -8.46
N GLN A 58 29.51 -8.54 -9.20
CA GLN A 58 30.56 -8.20 -10.16
C GLN A 58 29.99 -7.96 -11.55
N ARG A 59 28.93 -8.67 -11.94
CA ARG A 59 28.26 -8.47 -13.23
C ARG A 59 26.83 -8.99 -13.19
N GLY A 60 25.92 -8.30 -13.86
CA GLY A 60 24.51 -8.66 -13.94
C GLY A 60 23.71 -8.08 -12.78
N THR A 61 22.51 -8.61 -12.56
CA THR A 61 21.61 -8.12 -11.52
C THR A 61 21.06 -9.24 -10.65
N ILE A 62 20.79 -8.91 -9.40
CA ILE A 62 20.20 -9.80 -8.41
C ILE A 62 19.02 -9.08 -7.76
N SER A 63 17.83 -9.64 -7.86
CA SER A 63 16.64 -9.09 -7.21
C SER A 63 16.38 -9.79 -5.89
N ALA A 64 16.11 -9.01 -4.86
CA ALA A 64 15.68 -9.46 -3.54
C ALA A 64 14.15 -9.60 -3.51
N TYR A 65 13.66 -10.75 -3.04
CA TYR A 65 12.26 -11.12 -2.92
C TYR A 65 11.91 -11.36 -1.47
N TYR A 66 10.82 -10.76 -1.02
CA TYR A 66 10.16 -11.13 0.22
C TYR A 66 8.78 -11.66 -0.13
N HIS A 67 8.54 -12.94 0.19
CA HIS A 67 7.40 -13.69 -0.33
C HIS A 67 7.36 -13.64 -1.87
N SER A 68 6.29 -13.15 -2.49
CA SER A 68 6.13 -13.04 -3.95
C SER A 68 6.47 -11.65 -4.51
N LYS A 69 6.94 -10.71 -3.68
CA LYS A 69 7.21 -9.32 -4.08
C LYS A 69 8.72 -9.06 -4.19
N ILE A 70 9.12 -8.35 -5.24
CA ILE A 70 10.47 -7.78 -5.33
C ILE A 70 10.54 -6.61 -4.35
N VAL A 71 11.53 -6.61 -3.47
CA VAL A 71 11.80 -5.51 -2.55
C VAL A 71 12.74 -4.49 -3.20
N TYR A 72 13.85 -4.96 -3.76
CA TYR A 72 14.82 -4.14 -4.51
C TYR A 72 15.66 -5.01 -5.45
N THR A 73 16.40 -4.37 -6.35
CA THR A 73 17.37 -5.03 -7.24
C THR A 73 18.75 -4.45 -7.02
N LEU A 74 19.73 -5.34 -6.95
CA LEU A 74 21.14 -5.07 -6.79
C LEU A 74 21.81 -5.15 -8.15
N GLU A 75 22.70 -4.20 -8.39
CA GLU A 75 23.45 -4.04 -9.63
C GLU A 75 24.95 -4.19 -9.35
N GLU A 76 25.76 -4.07 -10.40
CA GLU A 76 27.22 -4.13 -10.31
C GLU A 76 27.77 -3.14 -9.28
N GLY A 77 28.62 -3.64 -8.38
CA GLY A 77 29.21 -2.88 -7.27
C GLY A 77 28.40 -2.93 -5.98
N ASP A 78 27.16 -3.42 -5.99
CA ASP A 78 26.36 -3.54 -4.77
C ASP A 78 26.77 -4.77 -3.94
N ILE A 79 26.69 -4.63 -2.62
CA ILE A 79 26.96 -5.69 -1.64
C ILE A 79 25.64 -6.29 -1.13
N LEU A 80 25.58 -7.61 -1.09
CA LEU A 80 24.52 -8.34 -0.39
C LEU A 80 24.89 -8.52 1.07
N LEU A 81 24.15 -7.83 1.94
CA LEU A 81 24.20 -8.01 3.39
C LEU A 81 23.14 -9.03 3.85
N PRO A 82 23.44 -9.86 4.86
CA PRO A 82 22.45 -10.77 5.44
C PRO A 82 21.30 -10.00 6.08
N ASP A 83 20.06 -10.44 5.84
CA ASP A 83 18.83 -9.91 6.43
C ASP A 83 18.61 -10.41 7.87
N ILE A 84 18.89 -11.70 8.11
CA ILE A 84 18.82 -12.35 9.42
C ILE A 84 20.08 -13.19 9.63
N ALA A 85 20.84 -12.88 10.68
CA ALA A 85 21.95 -13.72 11.11
C ALA A 85 21.41 -14.95 11.88
N GLY A 86 21.53 -16.15 11.30
CA GLY A 86 21.42 -17.41 12.04
C GLY A 86 20.02 -18.04 12.18
N SER A 87 18.99 -17.58 11.46
CA SER A 87 17.71 -18.30 11.36
C SER A 87 17.69 -19.21 10.13
N ALA A 88 17.33 -20.47 10.31
CA ALA A 88 17.14 -21.45 9.23
C ALA A 88 15.69 -21.49 8.70
N ASP A 89 14.83 -20.60 9.20
CA ASP A 89 13.43 -20.59 8.81
C ASP A 89 13.25 -20.05 7.37
N HIS A 90 12.78 -20.95 6.50
CA HIS A 90 12.64 -20.70 5.07
C HIS A 90 11.42 -19.84 4.72
N GLU A 91 10.50 -19.61 5.65
CA GLU A 91 9.31 -18.77 5.43
C GLU A 91 9.53 -17.30 5.82
N SER A 92 10.52 -17.01 6.69
CA SER A 92 10.78 -15.67 7.21
C SER A 92 11.97 -14.94 6.57
N THR A 93 12.67 -15.56 5.61
CA THR A 93 13.90 -15.01 5.01
C THR A 93 13.68 -14.39 3.63
N VAL A 94 14.44 -13.35 3.32
CA VAL A 94 14.55 -12.78 1.97
C VAL A 94 15.23 -13.79 1.06
N TYR A 95 14.69 -13.93 -0.15
CA TYR A 95 15.17 -14.82 -1.18
C TYR A 95 15.68 -14.02 -2.38
N TYR A 96 16.75 -14.46 -3.04
CA TYR A 96 17.37 -13.69 -4.10
C TYR A 96 17.44 -14.47 -5.41
N ARG A 97 17.24 -13.76 -6.53
CA ARG A 97 17.14 -14.35 -7.86
C ARG A 97 17.76 -13.48 -8.93
N SER A 98 18.28 -14.12 -9.98
CA SER A 98 18.64 -13.48 -11.24
C SER A 98 17.98 -14.22 -12.39
N LEU A 99 17.21 -13.50 -13.20
CA LEU A 99 16.54 -14.06 -14.39
C LEU A 99 17.50 -14.22 -15.56
N ALA A 100 18.55 -13.40 -15.63
CA ALA A 100 19.55 -13.41 -16.70
C ALA A 100 20.87 -14.09 -16.29
N GLY A 101 21.00 -14.47 -15.01
CA GLY A 101 22.26 -14.89 -14.41
C GLY A 101 23.13 -13.71 -14.00
N ALA A 102 24.06 -13.96 -13.09
CA ALA A 102 24.97 -12.95 -12.57
C ALA A 102 26.29 -13.57 -12.11
N ARG A 103 27.32 -12.74 -11.96
CA ARG A 103 28.58 -13.13 -11.36
C ARG A 103 28.82 -12.32 -10.10
N LEU A 104 29.17 -13.01 -9.03
CA LEU A 104 29.42 -12.45 -7.71
C LEU A 104 30.87 -12.71 -7.29
N HIS A 105 31.37 -11.89 -6.39
CA HIS A 105 32.52 -12.22 -5.56
C HIS A 105 32.02 -12.56 -4.15
N SER A 106 32.41 -13.72 -3.63
CA SER A 106 32.14 -14.11 -2.24
C SER A 106 33.36 -13.87 -1.34
N TYR A 107 33.11 -13.50 -0.08
CA TYR A 107 34.12 -13.20 0.93
C TYR A 107 33.74 -13.84 2.26
N PRO A 108 34.58 -14.69 2.88
CA PRO A 108 34.29 -15.23 4.21
C PRO A 108 34.06 -14.12 5.25
N ALA A 109 32.85 -14.04 5.81
CA ALA A 109 32.39 -12.94 6.65
C ALA A 109 33.27 -12.74 7.89
N LEU A 110 33.68 -13.83 8.55
CA LEU A 110 34.55 -13.76 9.73
C LEU A 110 35.91 -13.10 9.40
N GLU A 111 36.54 -13.52 8.31
CA GLU A 111 37.83 -12.98 7.89
C GLU A 111 37.71 -11.54 7.41
N PHE A 112 36.64 -11.25 6.66
CA PHE A 112 36.30 -9.90 6.21
C PHE A 112 36.14 -8.96 7.41
N MET A 113 35.30 -9.32 8.38
CA MET A 113 35.07 -8.52 9.58
C MET A 113 36.32 -8.39 10.44
N ARG A 114 37.15 -9.44 10.55
CA ARG A 114 38.44 -9.36 11.25
C ARG A 114 39.33 -8.27 10.67
N ARG A 115 39.40 -8.15 9.35
CA ARG A 115 40.16 -7.09 8.66
C ARG A 115 39.54 -5.72 8.88
N VAL A 116 38.21 -5.61 8.78
CA VAL A 116 37.47 -4.37 9.07
C VAL A 116 37.77 -3.86 10.49
N PHE A 117 37.80 -4.76 11.47
CA PHE A 117 38.04 -4.41 12.86
C PHE A 117 39.49 -4.06 13.18
N ASN A 118 40.44 -4.60 12.44
CA ASN A 118 41.86 -4.32 12.63
C ASN A 118 42.32 -3.04 11.94
N GLU A 119 41.55 -2.51 10.97
CA GLU A 119 41.91 -1.31 10.21
C GLU A 119 40.95 -0.13 10.52
N PRO A 120 41.39 0.94 11.20
CA PRO A 120 40.53 2.08 11.55
C PRO A 120 39.87 2.76 10.34
N ALA A 121 40.53 2.74 9.18
CA ALA A 121 39.95 3.25 7.94
C ALA A 121 38.78 2.37 7.46
N ALA A 122 38.93 1.05 7.48
CA ALA A 122 37.89 0.10 7.11
C ALA A 122 36.69 0.19 8.06
N MET A 123 36.94 0.30 9.37
CA MET A 123 35.87 0.49 10.36
C MET A 123 35.00 1.71 10.06
N ARG A 124 35.61 2.85 9.71
CA ARG A 124 34.88 4.08 9.35
C ARG A 124 34.09 3.92 8.05
N LEU A 125 34.63 3.20 7.07
CA LEU A 125 33.92 2.92 5.82
C LEU A 125 32.74 1.98 6.04
N TRP A 126 32.94 0.91 6.84
CA TRP A 126 31.90 -0.04 7.21
C TRP A 126 30.73 0.63 7.95
N SER A 127 31.02 1.48 8.95
CA SER A 127 29.96 2.19 9.68
C SER A 127 29.19 3.15 8.78
N ARG A 128 29.87 3.90 7.91
CA ARG A 128 29.22 4.77 6.91
C ARG A 128 28.36 3.96 5.93
N LEU A 129 28.87 2.82 5.46
CA LEU A 129 28.13 1.92 4.57
C LEU A 129 26.82 1.46 5.22
N LEU A 130 26.84 1.03 6.49
CA LEU A 130 25.63 0.58 7.20
C LEU A 130 24.62 1.72 7.44
N VAL A 131 25.09 2.93 7.71
CA VAL A 131 24.23 4.13 7.86
C VAL A 131 23.59 4.48 6.50
N THR A 132 24.38 4.48 5.42
CA THR A 132 23.88 4.73 4.06
C THR A 132 22.88 3.65 3.63
N TYR A 133 23.16 2.38 3.90
CA TYR A 133 22.24 1.26 3.65
C TYR A 133 20.90 1.45 4.37
N SER A 134 20.94 1.78 5.66
CA SER A 134 19.73 2.11 6.44
C SER A 134 18.94 3.27 5.82
N GLY A 135 19.64 4.28 5.32
CA GLY A 135 19.03 5.43 4.63
C GLY A 135 18.37 5.07 3.29
N LEU A 136 18.90 4.09 2.55
CA LEU A 136 18.29 3.55 1.34
C LEU A 136 17.03 2.75 1.67
N MET A 137 17.10 1.86 2.66
CA MET A 137 15.97 1.05 3.10
C MET A 137 14.81 1.91 3.61
N LEU A 138 15.11 2.99 4.33
CA LEU A 138 14.08 3.95 4.78
C LEU A 138 13.36 4.59 3.59
N ARG A 139 14.06 4.96 2.52
CA ARG A 139 13.46 5.57 1.31
C ARG A 139 12.62 4.58 0.52
N ILE A 140 13.10 3.35 0.36
CA ILE A 140 12.31 2.26 -0.24
C ILE A 140 11.03 2.04 0.59
N THR A 141 11.15 2.04 1.91
CA THR A 141 10.01 1.88 2.81
C THR A 141 9.03 3.03 2.66
N ALA A 142 9.50 4.28 2.62
CA ALA A 142 8.65 5.46 2.42
C ALA A 142 7.95 5.44 1.05
N ALA A 143 8.62 4.99 -0.01
CA ALA A 143 8.04 4.83 -1.35
C ALA A 143 6.93 3.77 -1.40
N HIS A 144 6.84 2.89 -0.40
CA HIS A 144 5.81 1.86 -0.29
C HIS A 144 4.87 2.05 0.91
N ALA A 145 5.15 3.04 1.76
CA ALA A 145 4.24 3.40 2.83
C ALA A 145 2.98 3.99 2.17
N PRO A 146 1.78 3.58 2.59
CA PRO A 146 0.58 4.26 2.15
C PRO A 146 0.73 5.74 2.51
N GLU A 147 0.44 6.62 1.55
CA GLU A 147 0.24 8.04 1.85
C GLU A 147 -0.78 8.09 2.98
N GLU A 148 -0.51 8.84 4.06
CA GLU A 148 -1.44 8.94 5.19
C GLU A 148 -2.80 9.33 4.61
N ALA A 149 -3.73 8.38 4.57
CA ALA A 149 -5.10 8.67 4.20
C ALA A 149 -5.55 9.77 5.14
N PRO A 150 -6.02 10.94 4.64
CA PRO A 150 -6.51 11.99 5.51
C PRO A 150 -7.48 11.34 6.49
N ALA A 151 -7.30 11.58 7.80
CA ALA A 151 -8.19 10.99 8.80
C ALA A 151 -9.64 11.16 8.32
N THR A 152 -10.39 10.06 8.22
CA THR A 152 -11.80 10.08 7.82
C THR A 152 -12.46 11.25 8.55
N PRO A 153 -13.06 12.24 7.86
CA PRO A 153 -13.86 13.28 8.47
C PRO A 153 -14.79 12.60 9.47
N GLY A 154 -14.68 13.01 10.72
CA GLY A 154 -15.20 12.24 11.86
C GLY A 154 -16.71 12.06 11.85
N PHE A 155 -17.20 11.50 12.95
CA PHE A 155 -18.63 11.47 13.24
C PHE A 155 -19.19 12.90 13.21
N GLU A 156 -20.23 13.11 12.42
CA GLU A 156 -21.06 14.33 12.44
C GLU A 156 -22.43 13.96 13.00
N ASP A 157 -22.90 14.76 13.95
CA ASP A 157 -24.24 14.60 14.54
C ASP A 157 -25.20 15.61 13.94
N TYR A 158 -26.41 15.16 13.64
CA TYR A 158 -27.49 15.94 13.04
C TYR A 158 -28.75 15.85 13.90
N ALA A 159 -29.33 17.00 14.21
CA ALA A 159 -30.60 17.08 14.92
C ALA A 159 -31.80 16.75 14.00
N PRO A 160 -32.96 16.34 14.55
CA PRO A 160 -34.17 16.15 13.76
C PRO A 160 -34.52 17.39 12.92
N GLY A 161 -34.73 17.18 11.62
CA GLY A 161 -35.05 18.22 10.64
C GLY A 161 -33.83 18.78 9.90
N GLU A 162 -32.61 18.50 10.33
CA GLU A 162 -31.39 18.98 9.67
C GLU A 162 -31.11 18.24 8.36
N ILE A 163 -30.55 18.97 7.38
CA ILE A 163 -30.25 18.44 6.05
C ILE A 163 -28.81 17.91 6.06
N ILE A 164 -28.66 16.62 5.75
CA ILE A 164 -27.38 15.92 5.65
C ILE A 164 -26.82 16.03 4.23
N ILE A 165 -27.69 15.90 3.22
CA ILE A 165 -27.37 16.02 1.80
C ILE A 165 -28.46 16.87 1.14
N ARG A 166 -28.10 17.79 0.24
CA ARG A 166 -29.07 18.53 -0.57
C ARG A 166 -29.06 18.07 -2.02
N GLN A 167 -30.24 17.92 -2.60
CA GLN A 167 -30.42 17.62 -4.03
C GLN A 167 -29.75 18.71 -4.89
N GLY A 168 -29.11 18.29 -5.98
CA GLY A 168 -28.42 19.17 -6.93
C GLY A 168 -27.03 19.64 -6.51
N GLU A 169 -26.57 19.34 -5.29
CA GLU A 169 -25.19 19.63 -4.88
C GLU A 169 -24.19 18.64 -5.47
N ARG A 170 -22.91 19.03 -5.51
CA ARG A 170 -21.83 18.15 -5.92
C ARG A 170 -21.52 17.12 -4.83
N ALA A 171 -21.18 15.90 -5.23
CA ALA A 171 -20.90 14.82 -4.29
C ALA A 171 -19.41 14.69 -3.96
N ASP A 172 -18.98 15.39 -2.91
CA ASP A 172 -17.61 15.32 -2.40
C ASP A 172 -17.43 14.25 -1.31
N TYR A 173 -18.55 13.76 -0.75
CA TYR A 173 -18.56 12.79 0.36
C TYR A 173 -19.57 11.65 0.17
N VAL A 174 -19.30 10.53 0.82
CA VAL A 174 -20.22 9.40 1.03
C VAL A 174 -20.43 9.25 2.53
N PHE A 175 -21.63 8.83 2.93
CA PHE A 175 -22.02 8.78 4.33
C PHE A 175 -22.43 7.37 4.73
N ASN A 176 -22.19 7.02 5.98
CA ASN A 176 -22.74 5.83 6.63
C ASN A 176 -23.53 6.25 7.88
N MET A 177 -24.73 5.72 8.05
CA MET A 177 -25.56 6.03 9.21
C MET A 177 -25.10 5.20 10.41
N SER A 178 -24.44 5.83 11.39
CA SER A 178 -23.98 5.14 12.61
C SER A 178 -25.12 4.91 13.61
N SER A 179 -26.06 5.85 13.68
CA SER A 179 -27.29 5.69 14.48
C SER A 179 -28.34 6.72 14.05
N GLY A 180 -29.61 6.39 14.23
CA GLY A 180 -30.74 7.25 13.88
C GLY A 180 -31.42 6.84 12.57
N VAL A 181 -32.35 7.70 12.12
CA VAL A 181 -33.14 7.50 10.90
C VAL A 181 -33.24 8.82 10.15
N ALA A 182 -32.97 8.78 8.85
CA ALA A 182 -33.18 9.90 7.93
C ALA A 182 -34.25 9.57 6.89
N GLU A 183 -34.86 10.60 6.31
CA GLU A 183 -35.75 10.49 5.16
C GLU A 183 -35.09 11.04 3.90
N VAL A 184 -35.41 10.43 2.76
CA VAL A 184 -34.91 10.80 1.44
C VAL A 184 -36.03 11.50 0.69
N LEU A 185 -35.76 12.71 0.19
CA LEU A 185 -36.72 13.56 -0.52
C LEU A 185 -36.23 13.88 -1.93
N VAL A 186 -37.13 13.82 -2.90
CA VAL A 186 -36.92 14.34 -4.26
C VAL A 186 -38.00 15.37 -4.52
N ASP A 187 -37.61 16.61 -4.82
CA ASP A 187 -38.54 17.72 -5.03
C ASP A 187 -39.56 17.85 -3.88
N ASP A 188 -39.07 17.77 -2.64
CA ASP A 188 -39.83 17.78 -1.37
C ASP A 188 -40.81 16.61 -1.14
N VAL A 189 -40.82 15.60 -2.01
CA VAL A 189 -41.60 14.38 -1.83
C VAL A 189 -40.72 13.30 -1.19
N THR A 190 -41.16 12.73 -0.06
CA THR A 190 -40.46 11.62 0.59
C THR A 190 -40.53 10.36 -0.28
N VAL A 191 -39.37 9.87 -0.73
CA VAL A 191 -39.23 8.68 -1.59
C VAL A 191 -38.60 7.50 -0.88
N GLY A 192 -38.01 7.69 0.30
CA GLY A 192 -37.34 6.62 1.03
C GLY A 192 -36.93 7.00 2.45
N ARG A 193 -36.30 6.04 3.13
CA ARG A 193 -35.72 6.21 4.46
C ARG A 193 -34.33 5.59 4.48
N ILE A 194 -33.47 6.11 5.35
CA ILE A 194 -32.14 5.59 5.61
C ILE A 194 -32.06 5.18 7.08
N GLY A 195 -31.66 3.95 7.34
CA GLY A 195 -31.50 3.37 8.68
C GLY A 195 -30.05 3.20 9.09
N GLU A 196 -29.84 2.79 10.35
CA GLU A 196 -28.52 2.44 10.89
C GLU A 196 -27.80 1.37 10.04
N GLY A 197 -26.51 1.58 9.82
CA GLY A 197 -25.65 0.72 9.01
C GLY A 197 -25.70 1.01 7.51
N GLU A 198 -26.72 1.71 7.01
CA GLU A 198 -26.88 1.96 5.57
C GLU A 198 -25.87 3.00 5.05
N ILE A 199 -25.38 2.75 3.84
CA ILE A 199 -24.50 3.69 3.12
C ILE A 199 -25.34 4.53 2.16
N PHE A 200 -25.20 5.85 2.23
CA PHE A 200 -25.96 6.79 1.41
C PHE A 200 -25.09 7.89 0.81
N GLY A 201 -25.60 8.50 -0.26
CA GLY A 201 -24.83 9.46 -1.08
C GLY A 201 -23.78 8.81 -1.99
N ALA A 202 -23.62 7.48 -1.99
CA ALA A 202 -22.62 6.79 -2.82
C ALA A 202 -22.85 6.96 -4.33
N MET A 203 -24.11 7.01 -4.79
CA MET A 203 -24.43 7.07 -6.22
C MET A 203 -23.79 8.26 -6.94
N ALA A 204 -23.98 9.47 -6.42
CA ALA A 204 -23.42 10.69 -7.00
C ALA A 204 -21.88 10.69 -6.92
N ALA A 205 -21.31 10.15 -5.82
CA ALA A 205 -19.87 9.99 -5.69
C ALA A 205 -19.29 9.03 -6.74
N LEU A 206 -19.97 7.91 -7.04
CA LEU A 206 -19.49 6.91 -8.02
C LEU A 206 -19.73 7.31 -9.47
N THR A 207 -20.86 7.96 -9.77
CA THR A 207 -21.27 8.31 -11.14
C THR A 207 -20.77 9.68 -11.60
N HIS A 208 -20.17 10.48 -10.70
CA HIS A 208 -19.83 11.88 -10.95
C HIS A 208 -21.03 12.78 -11.32
N ALA A 209 -22.25 12.32 -11.02
CA ALA A 209 -23.46 13.12 -11.13
C ALA A 209 -23.67 13.99 -9.88
N ASP A 210 -24.56 14.97 -9.98
CA ASP A 210 -25.04 15.74 -8.84
C ASP A 210 -25.92 14.87 -7.91
N ARG A 211 -26.14 15.32 -6.67
CA ARG A 211 -27.02 14.64 -5.71
C ARG A 211 -28.43 14.50 -6.28
N SER A 212 -28.92 13.27 -6.37
CA SER A 212 -30.25 12.97 -6.91
C SER A 212 -31.40 13.27 -5.94
N ALA A 213 -31.12 13.43 -4.65
CA ALA A 213 -32.11 13.62 -3.60
C ALA A 213 -31.54 14.40 -2.41
N THR A 214 -32.44 15.01 -1.63
CA THR A 214 -32.14 15.59 -0.32
C THR A 214 -32.28 14.50 0.74
N VAL A 215 -31.37 14.45 1.70
CA VAL A 215 -31.45 13.58 2.88
C VAL A 215 -31.61 14.45 4.12
N ARG A 216 -32.69 14.23 4.86
CA ARG A 216 -33.03 15.00 6.07
C ARG A 216 -33.13 14.08 7.27
N ALA A 217 -32.49 14.45 8.37
CA ALA A 217 -32.57 13.71 9.63
C ALA A 217 -34.01 13.69 10.15
N LYS A 218 -34.57 12.51 10.41
CA LYS A 218 -35.91 12.35 11.00
C LYS A 218 -35.83 12.22 12.52
N THR A 219 -34.76 11.62 13.02
CA THR A 219 -34.38 11.58 14.44
C THR A 219 -33.04 12.29 14.64
N ALA A 220 -32.54 12.34 15.87
CA ALA A 220 -31.11 12.60 16.07
C ALA A 220 -30.33 11.50 15.32
N CYS A 221 -29.38 11.91 14.49
CA CYS A 221 -28.58 11.02 13.65
C CYS A 221 -27.10 11.25 13.91
N SER A 222 -26.32 10.19 13.95
CA SER A 222 -24.86 10.25 13.92
C SER A 222 -24.39 9.58 12.65
N VAL A 223 -23.55 10.26 11.86
CA VAL A 223 -23.11 9.78 10.54
C VAL A 223 -21.59 9.80 10.44
N VAL A 224 -21.02 8.78 9.81
CA VAL A 224 -19.61 8.83 9.38
C VAL A 224 -19.56 9.44 7.99
N LYS A 225 -18.69 10.43 7.80
CA LYS A 225 -18.54 11.15 6.53
C LYS A 225 -17.19 10.82 5.88
N VAL A 226 -17.22 10.24 4.68
CA VAL A 226 -16.03 9.73 4.00
C VAL A 226 -15.83 10.50 2.69
N PRO A 227 -14.64 11.08 2.41
CA PRO A 227 -14.34 11.72 1.13
C PRO A 227 -14.47 10.71 -0.01
N LYS A 228 -14.95 11.18 -1.16
CA LYS A 228 -15.16 10.34 -2.35
C LYS A 228 -13.91 9.56 -2.76
N GLU A 229 -12.74 10.19 -2.68
CA GLU A 229 -11.45 9.59 -3.06
C GLU A 229 -11.13 8.39 -2.17
N GLN A 230 -11.24 8.57 -0.85
CA GLN A 230 -11.03 7.51 0.13
C GLN A 230 -12.06 6.40 0.03
N PHE A 231 -13.32 6.75 -0.22
CA PHE A 231 -14.37 5.75 -0.41
C PHE A 231 -14.08 4.83 -1.61
N THR A 232 -13.53 5.40 -2.69
CA THR A 232 -13.12 4.64 -3.87
C THR A 232 -11.97 3.66 -3.54
N GLU A 233 -11.04 4.04 -2.69
CA GLU A 233 -9.96 3.18 -2.21
C GLU A 233 -10.44 2.10 -1.23
N LEU A 234 -11.36 2.45 -0.32
CA LEU A 234 -12.00 1.51 0.60
C LEU A 234 -12.74 0.40 -0.16
N ILE A 235 -13.46 0.77 -1.23
CA ILE A 235 -14.10 -0.20 -2.13
C ILE A 235 -13.06 -1.17 -2.71
N LYS A 236 -11.91 -0.66 -3.19
CA LYS A 236 -10.86 -1.50 -3.79
C LYS A 236 -10.20 -2.44 -2.78
N SER A 237 -10.08 -2.02 -1.53
CA SER A 237 -9.32 -2.72 -0.49
C SER A 237 -10.18 -3.59 0.44
N ASN A 238 -11.49 -3.37 0.51
CA ASN A 238 -12.39 -4.07 1.43
C ASN A 238 -13.62 -4.68 0.73
N PRO A 239 -13.58 -5.98 0.38
CA PRO A 239 -14.71 -6.68 -0.26
C PRO A 239 -16.02 -6.62 0.52
N ALA A 240 -15.98 -6.47 1.84
CA ALA A 240 -17.20 -6.40 2.67
C ALA A 240 -17.98 -5.09 2.44
N THR A 241 -17.29 -3.97 2.22
CA THR A 241 -17.93 -2.66 1.96
C THR A 241 -18.73 -2.69 0.65
N ILE A 242 -18.18 -3.33 -0.39
CA ILE A 242 -18.88 -3.55 -1.67
C ILE A 242 -20.14 -4.37 -1.45
N HIS A 243 -20.04 -5.46 -0.66
CA HIS A 243 -21.18 -6.33 -0.41
C HIS A 243 -22.33 -5.56 0.26
N SER A 244 -22.06 -4.74 1.27
CA SER A 244 -23.10 -3.92 1.91
C SER A 244 -23.76 -2.94 0.95
N LEU A 245 -22.98 -2.23 0.13
CA LEU A 245 -23.51 -1.34 -0.91
C LEU A 245 -24.45 -2.05 -1.89
N LEU A 246 -24.06 -3.24 -2.35
CA LEU A 246 -24.88 -4.04 -3.26
C LEU A 246 -26.21 -4.44 -2.62
N VAL A 247 -26.20 -4.80 -1.34
CA VAL A 247 -27.41 -5.12 -0.57
C VAL A 247 -28.30 -3.90 -0.42
N ASP A 248 -27.75 -2.74 -0.05
CA ASP A 248 -28.51 -1.49 0.13
C ASP A 248 -29.17 -1.03 -1.19
N MET A 249 -28.45 -1.13 -2.30
CA MET A 249 -28.98 -0.84 -3.63
C MET A 249 -30.09 -1.81 -4.02
N ALA A 250 -29.94 -3.10 -3.75
CA ALA A 250 -30.97 -4.10 -4.03
C ALA A 250 -32.25 -3.83 -3.22
N ASN A 251 -32.12 -3.52 -1.92
CA ASN A 251 -33.24 -3.16 -1.06
C ASN A 251 -33.96 -1.91 -1.55
N SER A 252 -33.21 -0.90 -2.01
CA SER A 252 -33.79 0.33 -2.58
C SER A 252 -34.63 0.05 -3.83
N ILE A 253 -34.15 -0.80 -4.74
CA ILE A 253 -34.90 -1.19 -5.96
C ILE A 253 -36.19 -1.93 -5.60
N VAL A 254 -36.13 -2.85 -4.64
CA VAL A 254 -37.32 -3.61 -4.18
C VAL A 254 -38.37 -2.65 -3.60
N ASN A 255 -37.96 -1.76 -2.69
CA ASN A 255 -38.87 -0.78 -2.08
C ASN A 255 -39.51 0.15 -3.12
N LEU A 256 -38.74 0.62 -4.11
CA LEU A 256 -39.26 1.46 -5.20
C LEU A 256 -40.30 0.71 -6.06
N ASN A 257 -40.03 -0.57 -6.37
CA ASN A 257 -40.98 -1.40 -7.13
C ASN A 257 -42.28 -1.64 -6.35
N GLU A 258 -42.21 -1.90 -5.04
CA GLU A 258 -43.42 -2.07 -4.21
C GLU A 258 -44.28 -0.79 -4.19
N GLN A 259 -43.66 0.38 -4.08
CA GLN A 259 -44.36 1.66 -4.16
C GLN A 259 -45.03 1.88 -5.52
N LEU A 260 -44.34 1.56 -6.63
CA LEU A 260 -44.91 1.66 -7.98
C LEU A 260 -46.10 0.72 -8.17
N VAL A 261 -46.02 -0.52 -7.67
CA VAL A 261 -47.14 -1.48 -7.75
C VAL A 261 -48.33 -1.00 -6.93
N GLY A 262 -48.10 -0.45 -5.73
CA GLY A 262 -49.16 0.13 -4.89
C GLY A 262 -49.87 1.32 -5.55
N LEU A 263 -49.12 2.18 -6.25
CA LEU A 263 -49.67 3.31 -6.99
C LEU A 263 -50.55 2.86 -8.18
N HIS A 264 -50.13 1.83 -8.91
CA HIS A 264 -50.92 1.25 -10.00
C HIS A 264 -52.17 0.52 -9.49
N ALA A 265 -52.09 -0.19 -8.35
CA ALA A 265 -53.24 -0.86 -7.76
C ALA A 265 -54.34 0.13 -7.33
N ASN A 266 -53.98 1.32 -6.84
CA ASN A 266 -54.95 2.35 -6.48
C ASN A 266 -55.58 3.08 -7.68
N HIS A 267 -54.94 3.07 -8.85
CA HIS A 267 -55.49 3.70 -10.07
C HIS A 267 -56.47 2.80 -10.85
N VAL A 268 -56.50 1.48 -10.58
CA VAL A 268 -57.41 0.53 -11.24
C VAL A 268 -58.74 0.37 -10.48
N VAL A 269 -58.85 0.93 -9.27
CA VAL A 269 -60.02 0.79 -8.37
C VAL A 269 -60.91 2.06 -8.34
N ASN A 270 -60.60 3.10 -9.12
CA ASN A 270 -61.43 4.29 -9.27
C ASN A 270 -62.01 4.43 -10.68
#